data_AF-A0A5C3NZT6-F1
#
_entry.id   AF-A0A5C3NZT6-F1
#
_cell.length_a   1.000
_cell.length_b   1.000
_cell.length_c   1.000
_cell.angle_alpha   90.00
_cell.angle_beta   90.00
_cell.angle_gamma   90.00
#
_symmetry.space_group_name_H-M   'P 1'
#
loop_
_entity.id
_entity.type
_entity.pdbx_description
1 polymer ?
#
loop_
_entity_poly.entity_id
_entity_poly.type
_entity_poly.pdbx_seq_one_letter_code
_entity_poly.pdbx_strand_id
1 'polypeptide(L)'
;MRTIRDFYLVHIRKRFPRFEPRNDFDLLALGDGRYKGPEKEVYAWLDQELAMTIALSGNATQALEGATRMLSAKKTVTGWKPSPGDAGVFIRPIPGSPYSFRLFPGCRSRQEYCLDFVETATGLPVNSPFQFELWSIGTSSIPHACGPVRLRSLECSWGYSQKDIAPGAEKFVLKDGMTCLLKRPGHKAVRFTVPIRLADAKDTSNVDDVYLPQHIVA
;
A
#
# COMPACT_ATOMS: atom_id res chain seq x y z
N MET A 1 -17.54 5.41 -4.22
CA MET A 1 -16.19 5.50 -3.61
C MET A 1 -16.13 4.45 -2.51
N ARG A 2 -15.15 3.55 -2.53
CA ARG A 2 -15.06 2.41 -1.58
C ARG A 2 -14.62 2.89 -0.20
N THR A 3 -15.14 2.26 0.84
CA THR A 3 -14.83 2.52 2.25
C THR A 3 -13.82 1.51 2.81
N ILE A 4 -13.25 1.78 3.99
CA ILE A 4 -12.44 0.78 4.70
C ILE A 4 -13.28 -0.46 5.05
N ARG A 5 -14.58 -0.28 5.31
CA ARG A 5 -15.52 -1.40 5.51
C ARG A 5 -15.55 -2.34 4.30
N ASP A 6 -15.71 -1.79 3.09
CA ASP A 6 -15.71 -2.58 1.85
C ASP A 6 -14.39 -3.35 1.69
N PHE A 7 -13.27 -2.71 2.09
CA PHE A 7 -11.95 -3.32 2.08
C PHE A 7 -11.90 -4.58 2.95
N TYR A 8 -12.22 -4.44 4.24
CA TYR A 8 -12.14 -5.57 5.17
C TYR A 8 -13.15 -6.66 4.86
N LEU A 9 -14.36 -6.32 4.41
CA LEU A 9 -15.35 -7.33 4.03
C LEU A 9 -14.85 -8.26 2.93
N VAL A 10 -14.21 -7.73 1.88
CA VAL A 10 -13.65 -8.58 0.80
C VAL A 10 -12.55 -9.50 1.34
N HIS A 11 -11.68 -9.00 2.21
CA HIS A 11 -10.58 -9.79 2.77
C HIS A 11 -11.07 -10.84 3.77
N ILE A 12 -12.00 -10.47 4.65
CA ILE A 12 -12.58 -11.35 5.66
C ILE A 12 -13.37 -12.47 5.00
N ARG A 13 -14.25 -12.17 4.02
CA ARG A 13 -15.04 -13.19 3.31
C ARG A 13 -14.19 -14.21 2.56
N LYS A 14 -13.03 -13.80 2.03
CA LYS A 14 -12.09 -14.74 1.40
C LYS A 14 -11.48 -15.72 2.40
N ARG A 15 -11.33 -15.29 3.65
CA ARG A 15 -10.63 -16.05 4.70
C ARG A 15 -11.57 -16.85 5.59
N PHE A 16 -12.74 -16.28 5.87
CA PHE A 16 -13.79 -16.78 6.74
C PHE A 16 -15.12 -16.67 5.98
N PRO A 17 -15.39 -17.57 5.02
CA PRO A 17 -16.51 -17.46 4.09
C PRO A 17 -17.90 -17.64 4.74
N ARG A 18 -17.97 -18.23 5.93
CA ARG A 18 -19.22 -18.46 6.70
C ARG A 18 -19.38 -17.46 7.85
N PHE A 19 -18.36 -16.66 8.13
CA PHE A 19 -18.38 -15.67 9.18
C PHE A 19 -19.23 -14.45 8.79
N GLU A 20 -20.20 -14.13 9.64
CA GLU A 20 -21.00 -12.92 9.53
C GLU A 20 -20.63 -11.96 10.68
N PRO A 21 -20.12 -10.75 10.38
CA PRO A 21 -19.74 -9.77 11.41
C PRO A 21 -20.97 -9.30 12.17
N ARG A 22 -20.91 -9.25 13.51
CA ARG A 22 -22.01 -8.78 14.36
C ARG A 22 -22.09 -7.26 14.41
N ASN A 23 -20.95 -6.59 14.23
CA ASN A 23 -20.79 -5.15 14.28
C ASN A 23 -19.48 -4.72 13.58
N ASP A 24 -19.23 -3.41 13.53
CA ASP A 24 -18.03 -2.84 12.92
C ASP A 24 -16.73 -3.16 13.69
N PHE A 25 -16.81 -3.50 14.98
CA PHE A 25 -15.62 -3.92 15.75
C PHE A 25 -15.10 -5.27 15.25
N ASP A 26 -15.99 -6.24 14.99
CA ASP A 26 -15.63 -7.53 14.44
C ASP A 26 -14.82 -7.38 13.13
N LEU A 27 -15.26 -6.48 12.25
CA LEU A 27 -14.59 -6.17 10.99
C LEU A 27 -13.22 -5.50 11.21
N LEU A 28 -13.15 -4.52 12.12
CA LEU A 28 -11.92 -3.80 12.41
C LEU A 28 -10.86 -4.72 13.03
N ALA A 29 -11.24 -5.55 14.01
CA ALA A 29 -10.34 -6.46 14.71
C ALA A 29 -9.77 -7.53 13.77
N LEU A 30 -10.60 -8.11 12.90
CA LEU A 30 -10.14 -9.08 11.90
C LEU A 30 -9.36 -8.44 10.74
N GLY A 31 -9.65 -7.19 10.41
CA GLY A 31 -8.99 -6.44 9.34
C GLY A 31 -7.48 -6.27 9.52
N ASP A 32 -7.02 -6.25 10.77
CA ASP A 32 -5.59 -6.19 11.14
C ASP A 32 -4.85 -7.53 10.90
N GLY A 33 -5.59 -8.61 10.63
CA GLY A 33 -5.01 -9.90 10.26
C GLY A 33 -4.25 -10.64 11.37
N ARG A 34 -4.33 -10.16 12.63
CA ARG A 34 -3.71 -10.76 13.83
C ARG A 34 -4.24 -12.15 14.13
N TYR A 35 -5.55 -12.37 13.98
CA TYR A 35 -6.13 -13.69 14.18
C TYR A 35 -5.60 -14.68 13.15
N LYS A 36 -5.02 -15.82 13.57
CA LYS A 36 -4.50 -16.89 12.71
C LYS A 36 -5.22 -18.25 12.87
N GLY A 37 -6.19 -18.32 13.80
CA GLY A 37 -6.90 -19.56 14.11
C GLY A 37 -8.00 -19.96 13.10
N PRO A 38 -8.70 -21.07 13.36
CA PRO A 38 -9.76 -21.58 12.51
C PRO A 38 -11.03 -20.72 12.58
N GLU A 39 -11.86 -20.77 11.53
CA GLU A 39 -13.07 -19.93 11.44
C GLU A 39 -14.05 -20.12 12.61
N LYS A 40 -14.22 -21.36 13.09
CA LYS A 40 -15.12 -21.69 14.20
C LYS A 40 -14.79 -21.01 15.54
N GLU A 41 -13.55 -20.54 15.70
CA GLU A 41 -13.05 -19.90 16.93
C GLU A 41 -13.04 -18.37 16.83
N VAL A 42 -13.41 -17.81 15.66
CA VAL A 42 -13.36 -16.36 15.39
C VAL A 42 -14.16 -15.55 16.40
N TYR A 43 -15.40 -15.96 16.70
CA TYR A 43 -16.25 -15.21 17.65
C TYR A 43 -15.65 -15.18 19.06
N ALA A 44 -15.13 -16.30 19.55
CA ALA A 44 -14.52 -16.37 20.87
C ALA A 44 -13.28 -15.46 20.97
N TRP A 45 -12.46 -15.42 19.92
CA TRP A 45 -11.33 -14.48 19.85
C TRP A 45 -11.78 -13.02 19.80
N LEU A 46 -12.80 -12.71 19.00
CA LEU A 46 -13.36 -11.37 18.91
C LEU A 46 -13.92 -10.87 20.23
N ASP A 47 -14.56 -11.74 21.01
CA ASP A 47 -15.07 -11.39 22.34
C ASP A 47 -13.94 -11.03 23.30
N GLN A 48 -12.80 -11.73 23.22
CA GLN A 48 -11.59 -11.40 24.00
C GLN A 48 -10.99 -10.05 23.57
N GLU A 49 -10.87 -9.81 22.26
CA GLU A 49 -10.36 -8.54 21.73
C GLU A 49 -11.26 -7.35 22.10
N LEU A 50 -12.58 -7.55 22.08
CA LEU A 50 -13.54 -6.53 22.49
C LEU A 50 -13.40 -6.25 23.99
N ALA A 51 -13.30 -7.28 24.83
CA ALA A 51 -13.10 -7.11 26.27
C ALA A 51 -11.81 -6.34 26.59
N MET A 52 -10.70 -6.65 25.90
CA MET A 52 -9.45 -5.89 26.03
C MET A 52 -9.60 -4.43 25.58
N THR A 53 -10.30 -4.20 24.46
CA THR A 53 -10.54 -2.84 23.97
C THR A 53 -11.39 -2.04 24.95
N ILE A 54 -12.45 -2.64 25.49
CA ILE A 54 -13.31 -2.01 26.50
C ILE A 54 -12.52 -1.64 27.75
N ALA A 55 -11.62 -2.51 28.21
CA ALA A 55 -10.76 -2.23 29.35
C ALA A 55 -9.85 -1.01 29.10
N LEU A 56 -9.42 -0.78 27.85
CA LEU A 56 -8.59 0.37 27.45
C LEU A 56 -9.40 1.65 27.20
N SER A 57 -10.57 1.54 26.57
CA SER A 57 -11.42 2.69 26.24
C SER A 57 -12.36 3.10 27.36
N GLY A 58 -12.52 2.27 28.40
CA GLY A 58 -13.34 2.54 29.58
C GLY A 58 -14.84 2.22 29.41
N ASN A 59 -15.34 2.04 28.18
CA ASN A 59 -16.68 1.50 27.93
C ASN A 59 -16.86 0.90 26.53
N ALA A 60 -17.90 0.07 26.39
CA ALA A 60 -18.28 -0.63 25.16
C ALA A 60 -18.78 0.29 24.04
N THR A 61 -19.57 1.31 24.37
CA THR A 61 -20.13 2.24 23.39
C THR A 61 -19.01 2.95 22.62
N GLN A 62 -18.00 3.47 23.32
CA GLN A 62 -16.85 4.13 22.70
C GLN A 62 -16.02 3.20 21.83
N ALA A 63 -15.85 1.94 22.23
CA ALA A 63 -15.14 0.95 21.43
C ALA A 63 -15.86 0.69 20.09
N LEU A 64 -17.19 0.47 20.16
CA LEU A 64 -18.02 0.21 18.97
C LEU A 64 -18.12 1.45 18.07
N GLU A 65 -18.39 2.63 18.62
CA GLU A 65 -18.45 3.88 17.86
C GLU A 65 -17.11 4.25 17.21
N GLY A 66 -16.00 3.99 17.91
CA GLY A 66 -14.65 4.16 17.37
C GLY A 66 -14.43 3.29 16.13
N ALA A 67 -14.83 2.02 16.19
CA ALA A 67 -14.76 1.12 15.06
C ALA A 67 -15.64 1.59 13.89
N THR A 68 -16.88 1.97 14.14
CA THR A 68 -17.80 2.51 13.13
C THR A 68 -17.24 3.75 12.44
N ARG A 69 -16.65 4.67 13.23
CA ARG A 69 -16.05 5.90 12.71
C ARG A 69 -14.85 5.61 11.81
N MET A 70 -14.00 4.67 12.21
CA MET A 70 -12.85 4.25 11.41
C MET A 70 -13.29 3.59 10.10
N LEU A 71 -14.23 2.64 10.15
CA LEU A 71 -14.65 1.89 8.97
C LEU A 71 -15.48 2.72 7.98
N SER A 72 -16.23 3.69 8.48
CA SER A 72 -17.00 4.64 7.65
C SER A 72 -16.14 5.72 7.02
N ALA A 73 -14.86 5.83 7.38
CA ALA A 73 -13.97 6.80 6.77
C ALA A 73 -13.81 6.52 5.27
N LYS A 74 -14.12 7.54 4.46
CA LYS A 74 -13.90 7.55 3.01
C LYS A 74 -12.41 7.77 2.73
N LYS A 75 -11.58 6.79 3.09
CA LYS A 75 -10.12 6.82 2.88
C LYS A 75 -9.71 5.77 1.85
N THR A 76 -8.74 6.12 1.01
CA THR A 76 -8.01 5.12 0.23
C THR A 76 -7.20 4.26 1.19
N VAL A 77 -7.47 2.95 1.20
CA VAL A 77 -6.66 1.98 1.93
C VAL A 77 -5.40 1.69 1.12
N THR A 78 -4.24 1.94 1.71
CA THR A 78 -2.95 1.63 1.07
C THR A 78 -2.91 0.14 0.75
N GLY A 79 -2.61 -0.16 -0.51
CA GLY A 79 -2.48 -1.51 -1.03
C GLY A 79 -3.77 -2.11 -1.59
N TRP A 80 -4.90 -1.40 -1.56
CA TRP A 80 -6.10 -1.87 -2.25
C TRP A 80 -5.92 -1.78 -3.76
N LYS A 81 -5.82 -2.94 -4.42
CA LYS A 81 -5.60 -2.99 -5.87
C LYS A 81 -6.80 -2.42 -6.63
N PRO A 82 -6.56 -1.68 -7.73
CA PRO A 82 -7.62 -1.06 -8.50
C PRO A 82 -8.43 -2.11 -9.27
N SER A 83 -9.69 -1.80 -9.52
CA SER A 83 -10.53 -2.49 -10.50
C SER A 83 -10.47 -1.78 -11.86
N PRO A 84 -10.85 -2.47 -12.96
CA PRO A 84 -10.97 -1.83 -14.26
C PRO A 84 -11.84 -0.57 -14.20
N GLY A 85 -11.33 0.55 -14.74
CA GLY A 85 -12.01 1.85 -14.74
C GLY A 85 -11.72 2.74 -13.52
N ASP A 86 -11.01 2.26 -12.49
CA ASP A 86 -10.59 3.11 -11.37
C ASP A 86 -9.62 4.21 -11.86
N ALA A 87 -9.85 5.45 -11.42
CA ALA A 87 -9.04 6.61 -11.80
C ALA A 87 -7.67 6.65 -11.09
N GLY A 88 -6.72 7.38 -11.66
CA GLY A 88 -5.39 7.58 -11.06
C GLY A 88 -4.49 6.34 -11.11
N VAL A 89 -4.82 5.39 -11.99
CA VAL A 89 -4.00 4.21 -12.29
C VAL A 89 -3.15 4.50 -13.52
N PHE A 90 -1.83 4.28 -13.41
CA PHE A 90 -0.87 4.48 -14.48
C PHE A 90 -0.21 3.15 -14.79
N ILE A 91 -0.26 2.72 -16.05
CA ILE A 91 0.40 1.52 -16.52
C ILE A 91 1.51 1.91 -17.50
N ARG A 92 2.72 1.42 -17.27
CA ARG A 92 3.89 1.69 -18.12
C ARG A 92 4.69 0.41 -18.39
N PRO A 93 4.99 0.09 -19.66
CA PRO A 93 5.75 -1.11 -20.00
C PRO A 93 7.18 -1.04 -19.45
N ILE A 94 7.69 -2.18 -19.01
CA ILE A 94 9.09 -2.33 -18.64
C ILE A 94 9.88 -2.63 -19.92
N PRO A 95 10.91 -1.85 -20.30
CA PRO A 95 11.65 -2.06 -21.54
C PRO A 95 12.25 -3.46 -21.65
N GLY A 96 12.01 -4.14 -22.78
CA GLY A 96 12.52 -5.49 -23.04
C GLY A 96 11.93 -6.57 -22.11
N SER A 97 10.69 -6.39 -21.65
CA SER A 97 10.00 -7.30 -20.74
C SER A 97 8.53 -7.43 -21.15
N PRO A 98 7.90 -8.61 -21.01
CA PRO A 98 6.47 -8.76 -21.26
C PRO A 98 5.60 -8.23 -20.10
N TYR A 99 6.19 -7.49 -19.16
CA TYR A 99 5.51 -6.95 -17.97
C TYR A 99 5.51 -5.44 -17.96
N SER A 100 4.53 -4.89 -17.26
CA SER A 100 4.36 -3.46 -17.04
C SER A 100 4.36 -3.13 -15.55
N PHE A 101 4.82 -1.94 -15.20
CA PHE A 101 4.51 -1.30 -13.94
C PHE A 101 3.05 -0.90 -13.94
N ARG A 102 2.34 -1.14 -12.83
CA ARG A 102 1.06 -0.51 -12.56
C ARG A 102 1.14 0.25 -11.24
N LEU A 103 1.08 1.57 -11.34
CA LEU A 103 1.06 2.50 -10.22
C LEU A 103 -0.38 2.93 -9.94
N PHE A 104 -0.82 2.88 -8.69
CA PHE A 104 -2.18 3.23 -8.30
C PHE A 104 -2.22 3.96 -6.95
N PRO A 105 -3.32 4.66 -6.63
CA PRO A 105 -3.39 5.48 -5.42
C PRO A 105 -3.31 4.65 -4.13
N GLY A 106 -2.48 5.09 -3.18
CA GLY A 106 -2.50 4.63 -1.80
C GLY A 106 -3.15 5.68 -0.88
N CYS A 107 -2.78 5.69 0.41
CA CYS A 107 -3.25 6.67 1.37
C CYS A 107 -2.78 8.09 1.01
N ARG A 108 -3.72 8.95 0.61
CA ARG A 108 -3.43 10.32 0.18
C ARG A 108 -2.77 11.17 1.27
N SER A 109 -3.25 11.10 2.52
CA SER A 109 -2.68 11.89 3.63
C SER A 109 -1.25 11.48 4.01
N ARG A 110 -0.81 10.30 3.54
CA ARG A 110 0.58 9.84 3.70
C ARG A 110 1.40 10.01 2.42
N GLN A 111 0.84 10.66 1.39
CA GLN A 111 1.46 10.81 0.07
C GLN A 111 1.89 9.45 -0.51
N GLU A 112 1.04 8.43 -0.35
CA GLU A 112 1.36 7.07 -0.76
C GLU A 112 0.81 6.76 -2.15
N TYR A 113 1.63 6.08 -2.94
CA TYR A 113 1.22 5.27 -4.06
C TYR A 113 1.49 3.81 -3.75
N CYS A 114 0.84 2.94 -4.51
CA CYS A 114 1.16 1.53 -4.54
C CYS A 114 1.61 1.15 -5.95
N LEU A 115 2.58 0.24 -6.01
CA LEU A 115 3.11 -0.30 -7.26
C LEU A 115 2.94 -1.81 -7.25
N ASP A 116 2.42 -2.37 -8.33
CA ASP A 116 2.56 -3.80 -8.63
C ASP A 116 3.03 -4.02 -10.08
N PHE A 117 3.28 -5.28 -10.41
CA PHE A 117 3.61 -5.72 -11.75
C PHE A 117 2.40 -6.39 -12.37
N VAL A 118 2.18 -6.15 -13.66
CA VAL A 118 1.14 -6.81 -14.45
C VAL A 118 1.75 -7.39 -15.72
N GLU A 119 1.20 -8.50 -16.19
CA GLU A 119 1.47 -8.97 -17.56
C GLU A 119 0.93 -7.94 -18.55
N THR A 120 1.76 -7.49 -19.50
CA THR A 120 1.39 -6.38 -20.40
C THR A 120 0.22 -6.76 -21.31
N ALA A 121 0.14 -8.02 -21.74
CA ALA A 121 -0.89 -8.47 -22.67
C ALA A 121 -2.28 -8.56 -22.02
N THR A 122 -2.36 -9.01 -20.76
CA THR A 122 -3.63 -9.31 -20.08
C THR A 122 -3.98 -8.30 -18.99
N GLY A 123 -3.02 -7.53 -18.50
CA GLY A 123 -3.17 -6.66 -17.34
C GLY A 123 -3.30 -7.40 -16.01
N LEU A 124 -3.10 -8.73 -16.00
CA LEU A 124 -3.21 -9.54 -14.79
C LEU A 124 -2.03 -9.28 -13.85
N PRO A 125 -2.28 -9.07 -12.54
CA PRO A 125 -1.22 -8.85 -11.58
C PRO A 125 -0.37 -10.10 -11.36
N VAL A 126 0.94 -9.89 -11.25
CA VAL A 126 1.93 -10.94 -11.00
C VAL A 126 2.85 -10.54 -9.85
N ASN A 127 3.31 -11.51 -9.07
CA ASN A 127 4.35 -11.29 -8.06
C ASN A 127 5.71 -11.29 -8.73
N SER A 128 6.65 -10.46 -8.27
CA SER A 128 8.02 -10.23 -8.75
C SER A 128 8.61 -11.41 -9.55
N PRO A 129 8.31 -11.49 -10.85
CA PRO A 129 8.33 -12.77 -11.55
C PRO A 129 9.75 -13.24 -11.97
N PHE A 130 10.77 -12.38 -11.89
CA PHE A 130 12.13 -12.66 -12.42
C PHE A 130 13.27 -12.18 -11.53
N GLN A 131 13.16 -12.35 -10.21
CA GLN A 131 14.19 -11.90 -9.25
C GLN A 131 14.52 -10.40 -9.43
N PHE A 132 13.49 -9.56 -9.51
CA PHE A 132 13.73 -8.13 -9.52
C PHE A 132 14.08 -7.61 -8.13
N GLU A 133 14.92 -6.60 -8.11
CA GLU A 133 15.14 -5.79 -6.91
C GLU A 133 14.66 -4.39 -7.19
N LEU A 134 13.69 -3.94 -6.40
CA LEU A 134 13.24 -2.56 -6.42
C LEU A 134 13.99 -1.78 -5.34
N TRP A 135 14.61 -0.68 -5.72
CA TRP A 135 15.40 0.16 -4.83
C TRP A 135 14.83 1.58 -4.83
N SER A 136 14.71 2.21 -3.66
CA SER A 136 14.61 3.66 -3.56
C SER A 136 16.01 4.24 -3.59
N ILE A 137 16.24 5.23 -4.45
CA ILE A 137 17.55 5.89 -4.60
C ILE A 137 17.52 7.38 -4.22
N GLY A 138 16.44 7.85 -3.59
CA GLY A 138 16.25 9.24 -3.14
C GLY A 138 15.11 9.95 -3.88
N THR A 139 14.82 11.19 -3.49
CA THR A 139 13.97 12.09 -4.27
C THR A 139 14.86 13.01 -5.12
N SER A 140 14.31 13.64 -6.16
CA SER A 140 15.06 14.63 -6.96
C SER A 140 15.49 15.85 -6.16
N SER A 141 14.91 16.08 -4.97
CA SER A 141 15.19 17.24 -4.10
C SER A 141 16.07 16.91 -2.89
N ILE A 142 16.13 15.65 -2.43
CA ILE A 142 16.93 15.25 -1.27
C ILE A 142 17.47 13.83 -1.50
N PRO A 143 18.79 13.65 -1.69
CA PRO A 143 19.42 12.33 -1.65
C PRO A 143 19.09 11.68 -0.30
N HIS A 144 18.69 10.41 -0.27
CA HIS A 144 18.52 9.71 1.01
C HIS A 144 19.83 9.79 1.80
N ALA A 145 19.78 10.33 3.02
CA ALA A 145 20.94 10.42 3.91
C ALA A 145 21.62 9.05 4.16
N CYS A 146 20.89 7.96 3.92
CA CYS A 146 21.35 6.58 4.12
C CYS A 146 21.68 5.82 2.80
N GLY A 147 21.73 6.50 1.65
CA GLY A 147 21.98 5.86 0.36
C GLY A 147 20.80 5.02 -0.17
N PRO A 148 21.01 4.19 -1.21
CA PRO A 148 19.98 3.34 -1.79
C PRO A 148 19.39 2.31 -0.81
N VAL A 149 18.07 2.22 -0.72
CA VAL A 149 17.36 1.27 0.15
C VAL A 149 16.54 0.30 -0.70
N ARG A 150 16.74 -1.01 -0.51
CA ARG A 150 15.92 -2.02 -1.16
C ARG A 150 14.50 -1.99 -0.58
N LEU A 151 13.51 -1.81 -1.45
CA LEU A 151 12.11 -1.84 -1.08
C LEU A 151 11.65 -3.28 -0.90
N ARG A 152 10.91 -3.53 0.17
CA ARG A 152 10.19 -4.79 0.41
C ARG A 152 8.73 -4.62 0.03
N SER A 153 8.10 -5.72 -0.39
CA SER A 153 6.65 -5.72 -0.61
C SER A 153 5.91 -5.44 0.69
N LEU A 154 4.68 -4.93 0.59
CA LEU A 154 3.83 -4.66 1.74
C LEU A 154 3.56 -5.95 2.53
N GLU A 155 3.42 -7.07 1.83
CA GLU A 155 3.26 -8.39 2.43
C GLU A 155 4.49 -8.81 3.24
N CYS A 156 5.70 -8.61 2.71
CA CYS A 156 6.93 -8.86 3.43
C CYS A 156 7.03 -8.00 4.71
N SER A 157 6.62 -6.74 4.63
CA SER A 157 6.56 -5.84 5.80
C SER A 157 5.56 -6.29 6.86
N TRP A 158 4.56 -7.10 6.48
CA TRP A 158 3.63 -7.77 7.39
C TRP A 158 4.05 -9.19 7.79
N GLY A 159 5.30 -9.58 7.50
CA GLY A 159 5.89 -10.84 7.94
C GLY A 159 5.62 -12.04 7.04
N TYR A 160 4.98 -11.87 5.88
CA TYR A 160 4.88 -12.96 4.89
C TYR A 160 6.23 -13.17 4.24
N SER A 161 6.66 -14.43 4.12
CA SER A 161 7.81 -14.75 3.28
C SER A 161 7.41 -14.67 1.81
N GLN A 162 8.36 -14.42 0.90
CA GLN A 162 8.08 -14.24 -0.54
C GLN A 162 7.26 -15.40 -1.14
N LYS A 163 7.54 -16.64 -0.71
CA LYS A 163 6.84 -17.86 -1.16
C LYS A 163 5.40 -17.97 -0.65
N ASP A 164 5.08 -17.29 0.44
CA ASP A 164 3.75 -17.32 1.06
C ASP A 164 2.86 -16.17 0.54
N ILE A 165 3.41 -15.28 -0.30
CA ILE A 165 2.64 -14.23 -0.96
C ILE A 165 1.80 -14.87 -2.06
N ALA A 166 0.47 -14.81 -1.92
CA ALA A 166 -0.47 -15.34 -2.90
C ALA A 166 -0.21 -14.77 -4.31
N PRO A 167 -0.41 -15.56 -5.38
CA PRO A 167 -0.19 -15.09 -6.75
C PRO A 167 -0.93 -13.78 -7.07
N GLY A 168 -0.20 -12.82 -7.62
CA GLY A 168 -0.73 -11.51 -7.98
C GLY A 168 -1.11 -10.62 -6.79
N ALA A 169 -0.78 -10.99 -5.54
CA ALA A 169 -1.07 -10.17 -4.36
C ALA A 169 0.01 -9.11 -4.09
N GLU A 170 1.26 -9.38 -4.49
CA GLU A 170 2.42 -8.56 -4.18
C GLU A 170 2.23 -7.11 -4.64
N LYS A 171 2.67 -6.19 -3.79
CA LYS A 171 2.68 -4.76 -4.06
C LYS A 171 3.69 -4.03 -3.18
N PHE A 172 4.16 -2.88 -3.64
CA PHE A 172 5.13 -2.03 -2.95
C PHE A 172 4.49 -0.69 -2.61
N VAL A 173 4.84 -0.12 -1.46
CA VAL A 173 4.39 1.23 -1.08
C VAL A 173 5.46 2.24 -1.47
N LEU A 174 5.04 3.23 -2.25
CA LEU A 174 5.91 4.30 -2.74
C LEU A 174 5.41 5.66 -2.24
N LYS A 175 6.28 6.67 -2.25
CA LYS A 175 5.92 8.06 -1.90
C LYS A 175 6.01 8.99 -3.11
N ASP A 176 5.23 10.07 -3.09
CA ASP A 176 5.31 11.16 -4.07
C ASP A 176 6.78 11.61 -4.27
N GLY A 177 7.20 11.79 -5.53
CA GLY A 177 8.55 12.25 -5.88
C GLY A 177 9.69 11.25 -5.65
N MET A 178 9.41 10.07 -5.09
CA MET A 178 10.42 9.04 -4.86
C MET A 178 10.99 8.52 -6.18
N THR A 179 12.32 8.54 -6.32
CA THR A 179 13.01 7.96 -7.47
C THR A 179 13.40 6.53 -7.14
N CYS A 180 13.00 5.63 -8.01
CA CYS A 180 13.22 4.20 -7.89
C CYS A 180 14.15 3.68 -8.97
N LEU A 181 14.84 2.58 -8.66
CA LEU A 181 15.64 1.80 -9.59
C LEU A 181 15.19 0.34 -9.53
N LEU A 182 14.67 -0.16 -10.64
CA LEU A 182 14.38 -1.58 -10.84
C LEU A 182 15.62 -2.28 -11.42
N LYS A 183 16.29 -3.10 -10.62
CA LYS A 183 17.38 -3.97 -11.08
C LYS A 183 16.83 -5.28 -11.61
N ARG A 184 17.39 -5.73 -12.73
CA ARG A 184 16.90 -6.85 -13.52
C ARG A 184 18.06 -7.69 -14.02
N PRO A 185 18.14 -9.00 -13.69
CA PRO A 185 19.20 -9.85 -14.20
C PRO A 185 19.26 -9.84 -15.74
N GLY A 186 20.47 -9.72 -16.30
CA GLY A 186 20.71 -9.72 -17.74
C GLY A 186 20.20 -8.49 -18.51
N HIS A 187 19.64 -7.47 -17.83
CA HIS A 187 19.06 -6.29 -18.48
C HIS A 187 19.54 -4.99 -17.84
N LYS A 188 19.48 -3.90 -18.59
CA LYS A 188 19.70 -2.55 -18.03
C LYS A 188 18.66 -2.24 -16.95
N ALA A 189 19.13 -1.66 -15.86
CA ALA A 189 18.27 -1.18 -14.78
C ALA A 189 17.33 -0.08 -15.29
N VAL A 190 16.12 -0.04 -14.75
CA VAL A 190 15.10 0.94 -15.14
C VAL A 190 14.92 1.94 -14.01
N ARG A 191 15.18 3.22 -14.29
CA ARG A 191 14.94 4.32 -13.36
C ARG A 191 13.59 4.95 -13.66
N PHE A 192 12.83 5.25 -12.62
CA PHE A 192 11.57 6.01 -12.73
C PHE A 192 11.33 6.84 -11.48
N THR A 193 10.53 7.90 -11.61
CA THR A 193 10.17 8.78 -10.50
C THR A 193 8.66 8.76 -10.31
N VAL A 194 8.23 8.62 -9.05
CA VAL A 194 6.81 8.59 -8.69
C VAL A 194 6.22 10.00 -8.88
N PRO A 195 5.04 10.13 -9.52
CA PRO A 195 4.40 11.43 -9.71
C PRO A 195 4.16 12.17 -8.39
N ILE A 196 4.35 13.49 -8.40
CA ILE A 196 3.99 14.38 -7.30
C ILE A 196 2.57 14.89 -7.57
N ARG A 197 1.67 14.76 -6.59
CA ARG A 197 0.32 15.33 -6.71
C ARG A 197 0.41 16.84 -6.51
N LEU A 198 -0.15 17.62 -7.44
CA LEU A 198 -0.15 19.08 -7.39
C LEU A 198 -1.04 19.68 -6.29
N ALA A 199 -1.83 18.85 -5.60
CA ALA A 199 -2.66 19.26 -4.47
C ALA A 199 -1.81 19.32 -3.19
N ASP A 200 -1.00 20.37 -3.12
CA ASP A 200 -0.29 20.98 -1.98
C ASP A 200 0.95 21.73 -2.50
N ALA A 201 0.88 22.34 -3.70
CA ALA A 201 1.73 23.48 -3.98
C ALA A 201 1.34 24.54 -2.93
N LYS A 202 2.02 24.50 -1.78
CA LYS A 202 2.03 25.63 -0.85
C LYS A 202 2.32 26.83 -1.73
N ASP A 203 1.48 27.83 -1.63
CA ASP A 203 1.75 29.11 -2.22
C ASP A 203 3.14 29.57 -1.71
N THR A 204 4.17 29.35 -2.52
CA THR A 204 5.55 29.76 -2.21
C THR A 204 5.78 31.19 -2.68
N SER A 205 4.72 31.94 -3.00
CA SER A 205 4.81 33.34 -3.44
C SER A 205 5.43 34.29 -2.42
N ASN A 206 5.64 33.84 -1.17
CA ASN A 206 6.21 34.65 -0.08
C ASN A 206 7.56 34.11 0.44
N VAL A 207 8.35 33.47 -0.44
CA VAL A 207 9.69 32.98 -0.09
C VAL A 207 10.69 33.45 -1.14
N ASP A 208 11.82 34.00 -0.70
CA ASP A 208 12.92 34.35 -1.60
C ASP A 208 13.69 33.07 -1.99
N ASP A 209 13.68 32.75 -3.29
CA ASP A 209 14.46 31.63 -3.83
C ASP A 209 15.91 32.07 -4.10
N VAL A 210 16.88 31.36 -3.51
CA VAL A 210 18.30 31.49 -3.86
C VAL A 210 18.70 30.33 -4.76
N TYR A 211 19.08 30.66 -6.00
CA TYR A 211 19.55 29.69 -6.98
C TYR A 211 21.06 29.49 -6.83
N LEU A 212 21.45 28.30 -6.40
CA LEU A 212 22.85 27.86 -6.37
C LEU A 212 23.19 27.05 -7.63
N PRO A 213 24.44 27.08 -8.13
CA PRO A 213 24.86 26.28 -9.27
C PRO A 213 24.67 24.78 -9.00
N GLN A 214 23.93 24.09 -9.88
CA GLN A 214 23.69 22.65 -9.76
C GLN A 214 24.87 21.79 -10.26
N HIS A 215 25.76 22.40 -11.04
CA HIS A 215 26.95 21.77 -11.57
C HIS A 215 28.14 22.69 -11.37
N ILE A 216 29.20 22.16 -10.79
CA ILE A 216 30.52 22.79 -10.76
C ILE A 216 31.39 21.90 -11.63
N VAL A 217 31.90 22.46 -12.72
CA VAL A 217 32.93 21.79 -13.52
C VAL A 217 34.23 21.99 -12.76
N ALA A 218 34.85 20.90 -12.32
CA ALA A 218 36.24 20.87 -11.89
C ALA A 218 37.14 20.59 -13.08
#